data_AF-A0AAV5RII5-F1
#
_entry.id   AF-A0AAV5RII5-F1
#
_cell.length_a   1.000
_cell.length_b   1.000
_cell.length_c   1.000
_cell.angle_alpha   90.00
_cell.angle_beta   90.00
_cell.angle_gamma   90.00
#
_symmetry.space_group_name_H-M   'P 1'
#
loop_
_entity.id
_entity.type
_entity.pdbx_description
1 polymer ?
#
loop_
_entity_poly.entity_id
_entity_poly.type
_entity_poly.pdbx_seq_one_letter_code
_entity_poly.pdbx_strand_id
1 'polypeptide(L)'
;MEDQSRFLAWKKNAQHIYTTLLVYELPWPSVTVQWMPELISNGAKREQRIVLATNTGGQDANYLRIAELTTPEALPLQLGDFDFESETVGGFSPQLACDLRIVQRITVSGTVYQARIMPANCNLVAIVSSTGESALLDLTKFPYQPVADYVPTISFVPADRNSTNAIMDEIKSEVVTSYQSVCCSWSPVNEGLLAIGNSRGEVSIYDIKTEYDHKKSSMAPINTITVDREISDIQFHPRRPGTLAFVSENLKLYVYQLSQGEPSLIIEHSCSSAPSALAWNPANDSLMVVGLSSGDLVLFDLRHEAVEIYSFKGHDDMVTSIDWNTHHPSIFVSASADRTTKIWDATKFENKPLFVHAGHQAPVTDVHWNPARPAMLASVAEDNSLHVYEPASDIIGF
;
A
#
# COMPACT_ATOMS: atom_id res chain seq x y z
N MET A 1 -26.54 -7.48 -13.19
CA MET A 1 -26.72 -7.16 -14.63
C MET A 1 -26.00 -5.88 -14.99
N GLU A 2 -26.16 -4.78 -14.24
CA GLU A 2 -25.47 -3.50 -14.51
C GLU A 2 -23.93 -3.59 -14.36
N ASP A 3 -23.44 -4.21 -13.29
CA ASP A 3 -21.98 -4.38 -13.08
C ASP A 3 -21.29 -5.17 -14.19
N GLN A 4 -21.93 -6.23 -14.68
CA GLN A 4 -21.40 -7.05 -15.77
C GLN A 4 -21.41 -6.26 -17.10
N SER A 5 -22.40 -5.40 -17.32
CA SER A 5 -22.43 -4.55 -18.51
C SER A 5 -21.35 -3.47 -18.46
N ARG A 6 -21.08 -2.89 -17.28
CA ARG A 6 -19.99 -1.92 -17.05
C ARG A 6 -18.63 -2.55 -17.37
N PHE A 7 -18.38 -3.74 -16.86
CA PHE A 7 -17.14 -4.47 -17.10
C PHE A 7 -16.94 -4.81 -18.59
N LEU A 8 -17.98 -5.30 -19.26
CA LEU A 8 -17.94 -5.58 -20.70
C LEU A 8 -17.70 -4.31 -21.53
N ALA A 9 -18.28 -3.18 -21.13
CA ALA A 9 -18.02 -1.89 -21.77
C ALA A 9 -16.57 -1.45 -21.57
N TRP A 10 -16.03 -1.58 -20.36
CA TRP A 10 -14.61 -1.32 -20.10
C TRP A 10 -13.70 -2.20 -20.95
N LYS A 11 -13.92 -3.52 -20.98
CA LYS A 11 -13.12 -4.49 -21.74
C LYS A 11 -13.09 -4.14 -23.23
N LYS A 12 -14.22 -3.76 -23.82
CA LYS A 12 -14.31 -3.34 -25.24
C LYS A 12 -13.51 -2.07 -25.55
N ASN A 13 -13.41 -1.16 -24.59
CA ASN A 13 -12.72 0.12 -24.78
C ASN A 13 -11.27 0.09 -24.30
N ALA A 14 -10.82 -0.95 -23.60
CA ALA A 14 -9.50 -1.03 -22.96
C ALA A 14 -8.36 -0.70 -23.93
N GLN A 15 -8.41 -1.19 -25.18
CA GLN A 15 -7.40 -0.94 -26.20
C GLN A 15 -7.18 0.55 -26.54
N HIS A 16 -8.18 1.41 -26.29
CA HIS A 16 -8.10 2.86 -26.52
C HIS A 16 -7.76 3.64 -25.26
N ILE A 17 -7.89 3.01 -24.10
CA ILE A 17 -7.78 3.62 -22.78
C ILE A 17 -6.38 3.40 -22.19
N TYR A 18 -5.74 2.28 -22.53
CA TYR A 18 -4.46 1.86 -21.96
C TYR A 18 -3.38 1.73 -23.02
N THR A 19 -2.16 2.15 -22.68
CA THR A 19 -0.94 1.76 -23.40
C THR A 19 -0.53 0.35 -22.99
N THR A 20 -0.63 0.03 -21.70
CA THR A 20 -0.31 -1.28 -21.14
C THR A 20 -1.43 -1.68 -20.18
N LEU A 21 -1.93 -2.91 -20.29
CA LEU A 21 -2.86 -3.47 -19.33
C LEU A 21 -2.58 -4.97 -19.19
N LEU A 22 -2.11 -5.36 -18.02
CA LEU A 22 -1.86 -6.74 -17.63
C LEU A 22 -2.80 -7.07 -16.47
N VAL A 23 -3.53 -8.17 -16.60
CA VAL A 23 -4.46 -8.65 -15.59
C VAL A 23 -4.03 -10.04 -15.17
N TYR A 24 -3.75 -10.21 -13.89
CA TYR A 24 -3.34 -11.48 -13.31
C TYR A 24 -4.34 -11.89 -12.23
N GLU A 25 -4.76 -13.15 -12.27
CA GLU A 25 -5.56 -13.78 -11.22
C GLU A 25 -4.62 -14.40 -10.18
N LEU A 26 -4.70 -13.91 -8.94
CA LEU A 26 -3.94 -14.43 -7.82
C LEU A 26 -4.68 -15.62 -7.20
N PRO A 27 -3.97 -16.62 -6.64
CA PRO A 27 -4.62 -17.73 -5.94
C PRO A 27 -5.46 -17.31 -4.72
N TRP A 28 -5.11 -16.18 -4.12
CA TRP A 28 -5.76 -15.56 -2.96
C TRP A 28 -5.68 -14.05 -3.13
N PRO A 29 -6.67 -13.29 -2.62
CA PRO A 29 -6.68 -11.84 -2.78
C PRO A 29 -5.51 -11.21 -2.05
N SER A 30 -5.04 -10.09 -2.59
CA SER A 30 -3.99 -9.31 -1.96
C SER A 30 -4.54 -8.02 -1.38
N VAL A 31 -4.22 -7.77 -0.11
CA VAL A 31 -4.65 -6.57 0.61
C VAL A 31 -3.66 -5.43 0.40
N THR A 32 -2.45 -5.73 -0.08
CA THR A 32 -1.41 -4.73 -0.26
C THR A 32 -0.59 -4.97 -1.51
N VAL A 33 -0.16 -3.88 -2.14
CA VAL A 33 0.73 -3.92 -3.30
C VAL A 33 1.80 -2.85 -3.17
N GLN A 34 3.05 -3.21 -3.44
CA GLN A 34 4.14 -2.23 -3.48
C GLN A 34 5.18 -2.61 -4.53
N TRP A 35 5.52 -1.66 -5.41
CA TRP A 35 6.63 -1.84 -6.33
C TRP A 35 7.97 -1.76 -5.61
N MET A 36 8.89 -2.65 -5.94
CA MET A 36 10.30 -2.48 -5.59
C MET A 36 10.95 -1.47 -6.56
N PRO A 37 11.85 -0.59 -6.07
CA PRO A 37 12.44 0.48 -6.87
C PRO A 37 13.45 -0.01 -7.92
N GLU A 38 13.99 -1.21 -7.73
CA GLU A 38 14.98 -1.80 -8.62
C GLU A 38 14.34 -2.29 -9.92
N LEU A 39 14.71 -1.67 -11.04
CA LEU A 39 14.36 -2.09 -12.40
C LEU A 39 15.59 -2.68 -13.08
N ILE A 40 15.56 -3.98 -13.38
CA ILE A 40 16.64 -4.68 -14.06
C ILE A 40 16.33 -4.71 -15.55
N SER A 41 17.27 -4.28 -16.39
CA SER A 41 17.14 -4.32 -17.86
C SER A 41 18.17 -5.28 -18.45
N ASN A 42 17.70 -6.33 -19.10
CA ASN A 42 18.50 -7.38 -19.75
C ASN A 42 18.36 -7.28 -21.28
N GLY A 43 18.65 -6.10 -21.82
CA GLY A 43 18.48 -5.80 -23.25
C GLY A 43 17.00 -5.80 -23.62
N ALA A 44 16.49 -6.89 -24.19
CA ALA A 44 15.11 -6.95 -24.70
C ALA A 44 14.02 -7.01 -23.62
N LYS A 45 14.38 -7.23 -22.35
CA LYS A 45 13.44 -7.44 -21.24
C LYS A 45 13.77 -6.55 -20.05
N ARG A 46 12.72 -6.17 -19.35
CA ARG A 46 12.73 -5.44 -18.08
C ARG A 46 12.10 -6.32 -17.01
N GLU A 47 12.79 -6.48 -15.90
CA GLU A 47 12.36 -7.26 -14.75
C GLU A 47 12.21 -6.32 -13.56
N GLN A 48 11.07 -6.39 -12.89
CA GLN A 48 10.81 -5.59 -11.70
C GLN A 48 9.96 -6.38 -10.72
N ARG A 49 10.23 -6.20 -9.42
CA ARG A 49 9.58 -6.96 -8.36
C ARG A 49 8.44 -6.17 -7.72
N ILE A 50 7.41 -6.89 -7.28
CA ILE A 50 6.21 -6.40 -6.61
C ILE A 50 6.03 -7.19 -5.32
N VAL A 51 5.82 -6.50 -4.21
CA VAL A 51 5.45 -7.07 -2.93
C VAL A 51 3.94 -7.22 -2.88
N LEU A 52 3.48 -8.43 -2.54
CA LEU A 52 2.08 -8.80 -2.36
C LEU A 52 1.95 -9.57 -1.05
N ALA A 53 0.76 -9.60 -0.47
CA ALA A 53 0.46 -10.48 0.66
C ALA A 53 -0.90 -11.15 0.50
N THR A 54 -1.06 -12.38 0.97
CA THR A 54 -2.34 -13.10 0.83
C THR A 54 -3.29 -12.77 1.97
N ASN A 55 -4.59 -12.79 1.66
CA ASN A 55 -5.65 -12.89 2.64
C ASN A 55 -6.50 -14.14 2.38
N THR A 56 -6.28 -15.19 3.18
CA THR A 56 -6.99 -16.47 3.04
C THR A 56 -8.26 -16.57 3.87
N GLY A 57 -8.59 -15.54 4.66
CA GLY A 57 -9.71 -15.61 5.62
C GLY A 57 -9.59 -16.77 6.64
N GLY A 58 -8.38 -17.26 6.89
CA GLY A 58 -8.12 -18.40 7.78
C GLY A 58 -8.34 -19.78 7.16
N GLN A 59 -8.65 -19.86 5.86
CA GLN A 59 -8.85 -21.14 5.17
C GLN A 59 -7.54 -21.86 4.81
N ASP A 60 -6.46 -21.10 4.68
CA ASP A 60 -5.11 -21.58 4.36
C ASP A 60 -4.08 -20.69 5.09
N ALA A 61 -2.82 -21.10 5.10
CA ALA A 61 -1.74 -20.27 5.63
C ALA A 61 -1.61 -18.96 4.81
N ASN A 62 -1.28 -17.86 5.48
CA ASN A 62 -1.02 -16.60 4.81
C ASN A 62 0.46 -16.45 4.46
N TYR A 63 0.75 -15.67 3.43
CA TYR A 63 2.08 -15.49 2.89
C TYR A 63 2.34 -14.05 2.47
N LEU A 64 3.53 -13.55 2.78
CA LEU A 64 4.18 -12.49 2.01
C LEU A 64 4.74 -13.11 0.73
N ARG A 65 4.45 -12.50 -0.42
CA ARG A 65 4.88 -12.94 -1.74
C ARG A 65 5.67 -11.84 -2.43
N ILE A 66 6.81 -12.20 -2.97
CA ILE A 66 7.53 -11.35 -3.92
C ILE A 66 7.23 -11.91 -5.30
N ALA A 67 6.59 -11.10 -6.14
CA ALA A 67 6.33 -11.41 -7.53
C ALA A 67 7.33 -10.66 -8.41
N GLU A 68 7.83 -11.30 -9.45
CA GLU A 68 8.69 -10.71 -10.47
C GLU A 68 7.89 -10.59 -11.76
N LEU A 69 7.73 -9.34 -12.22
CA LEU A 69 7.12 -9.02 -13.49
C LEU A 69 8.22 -8.80 -14.53
N THR A 70 8.23 -9.65 -15.54
CA THR A 70 9.03 -9.47 -16.75
C THR A 70 8.18 -8.78 -17.81
N THR A 71 8.67 -7.71 -18.41
CA THR A 71 8.03 -7.00 -19.54
C THR A 71 9.06 -6.78 -20.66
N PRO A 72 8.67 -6.67 -21.94
CA PRO A 72 9.60 -6.30 -23.00
C PRO A 72 10.05 -4.84 -22.86
N GLU A 73 11.25 -4.53 -23.35
CA GLU A 73 11.81 -3.16 -23.28
C GLU A 73 11.00 -2.16 -24.13
N ALA A 74 10.66 -2.57 -25.35
CA ALA A 74 9.65 -1.92 -26.16
C ALA A 74 8.37 -2.73 -26.01
N LEU A 75 7.39 -2.18 -25.29
CA LEU A 75 6.02 -2.70 -25.32
C LEU A 75 5.56 -2.57 -26.77
N PRO A 76 5.33 -3.68 -27.50
CA PRO A 76 4.86 -3.56 -28.86
C PRO A 76 3.48 -2.89 -28.82
N LEU A 77 3.24 -1.93 -29.72
CA LEU A 77 1.90 -1.46 -30.03
C LEU A 77 1.11 -2.66 -30.57
N GLN A 78 0.42 -3.40 -29.70
CA GLN A 78 -0.47 -4.47 -30.10
C GLN A 78 -1.85 -4.23 -29.50
N LEU A 79 -2.58 -3.34 -30.19
CA LEU A 79 -4.03 -3.14 -30.14
C LEU A 79 -4.84 -4.39 -30.58
N GLY A 80 -4.34 -5.60 -30.36
CA GLY A 80 -4.92 -6.83 -30.90
C GLY A 80 -4.95 -8.04 -29.96
N ASP A 81 -4.36 -7.96 -28.77
CA ASP A 81 -4.12 -9.15 -27.94
C ASP A 81 -5.19 -9.41 -26.87
N PHE A 82 -6.26 -8.60 -26.84
CA PHE A 82 -7.45 -8.92 -26.05
C PHE A 82 -8.35 -9.84 -26.85
N ASP A 83 -8.46 -11.11 -26.43
CA ASP A 83 -9.49 -12.00 -26.92
C ASP A 83 -10.88 -11.48 -26.49
N PHE A 84 -11.51 -10.72 -27.38
CA PHE A 84 -12.80 -10.06 -27.16
C PHE A 84 -13.98 -11.05 -27.11
N GLU A 85 -13.78 -12.32 -27.48
CA GLU A 85 -14.81 -13.37 -27.45
C GLU A 85 -14.83 -14.17 -26.14
N SER A 86 -13.76 -14.10 -25.34
CA SER A 86 -13.71 -14.79 -24.04
C SER A 86 -14.56 -14.08 -22.97
N GLU A 87 -15.45 -14.83 -22.32
CA GLU A 87 -16.20 -14.38 -21.12
C GLU A 87 -15.31 -14.31 -19.87
N THR A 88 -14.06 -14.75 -19.96
CA THR A 88 -13.06 -14.74 -18.89
C THR A 88 -11.93 -13.76 -19.24
N VAL A 89 -11.48 -12.97 -18.26
CA VAL A 89 -10.16 -12.31 -18.36
C VAL A 89 -9.15 -13.33 -17.86
N GLY A 90 -8.69 -14.17 -18.78
CA GLY A 90 -7.85 -15.34 -18.48
C GLY A 90 -7.82 -16.40 -19.58
N GLY A 91 -8.46 -16.17 -20.73
CA GLY A 91 -8.31 -17.02 -21.91
C GLY A 91 -6.89 -16.95 -22.46
N PHE A 92 -6.30 -18.11 -22.75
CA PHE A 92 -4.99 -18.30 -23.38
C PHE A 92 -4.70 -17.26 -24.48
N SER A 93 -3.99 -16.19 -24.13
CA SER A 93 -3.36 -15.29 -25.08
C SER A 93 -2.13 -15.97 -25.66
N PRO A 94 -1.91 -15.90 -26.98
CA PRO A 94 -0.77 -16.55 -27.61
C PRO A 94 0.53 -15.87 -27.15
N GLN A 95 1.25 -16.51 -26.24
CA GLN A 95 2.62 -16.19 -25.79
C GLN A 95 2.84 -14.71 -25.43
N LEU A 96 2.36 -14.30 -24.25
CA LEU A 96 2.68 -12.98 -23.70
C LEU A 96 4.21 -12.75 -23.66
N ALA A 97 4.66 -11.61 -24.17
CA ALA A 97 5.99 -11.07 -23.90
C ALA A 97 6.18 -10.68 -22.42
N CYS A 98 5.10 -10.64 -21.63
CA CYS A 98 5.12 -10.32 -20.21
C CYS A 98 4.78 -11.55 -19.34
N ASP A 99 5.56 -11.81 -18.30
CA ASP A 99 5.37 -12.94 -17.39
C ASP A 99 5.40 -12.46 -15.94
N LEU A 100 4.49 -12.98 -15.11
CA LEU A 100 4.45 -12.69 -13.68
C LEU A 100 4.69 -13.99 -12.91
N ARG A 101 5.81 -14.05 -12.20
CA ARG A 101 6.20 -15.23 -11.43
C ARG A 101 6.34 -14.90 -9.96
N ILE A 102 5.78 -15.75 -9.09
CA ILE A 102 6.09 -15.68 -7.66
C ILE A 102 7.50 -16.24 -7.42
N VAL A 103 8.40 -15.38 -6.98
CA VAL A 103 9.82 -15.68 -6.78
C VAL A 103 10.18 -15.96 -5.32
N GLN A 104 9.35 -15.50 -4.39
CA GLN A 104 9.54 -15.77 -2.98
C GLN A 104 8.19 -15.88 -2.28
N ARG A 105 8.08 -16.84 -1.35
CA ARG A 105 6.89 -17.07 -0.52
C ARG A 105 7.35 -17.28 0.91
N ILE A 106 6.97 -16.36 1.78
CA ILE A 106 7.32 -16.36 3.20
C ILE A 106 6.01 -16.52 3.96
N THR A 107 5.84 -17.61 4.69
CA THR A 107 4.65 -17.82 5.55
C THR A 107 4.55 -16.69 6.56
N VAL A 108 3.34 -16.25 6.91
CA VAL A 108 3.11 -15.20 7.92
C VAL A 108 1.91 -15.60 8.79
N SER A 109 1.97 -15.27 10.08
CA SER A 109 0.86 -15.43 11.01
C SER A 109 -0.26 -14.43 10.74
N GLY A 110 -1.49 -14.92 10.56
CA GLY A 110 -2.66 -14.07 10.34
C GLY A 110 -2.71 -13.43 8.95
N THR A 111 -3.77 -12.65 8.70
CA THR A 111 -3.91 -11.89 7.46
C THR A 111 -2.99 -10.69 7.52
N VAL A 112 -2.16 -10.49 6.49
CA VAL A 112 -1.31 -9.30 6.37
C VAL A 112 -2.15 -8.14 5.87
N TYR A 113 -2.27 -7.09 6.67
CA TYR A 113 -2.98 -5.88 6.27
C TYR A 113 -2.09 -4.95 5.45
N GLN A 114 -0.81 -4.85 5.80
CA GLN A 114 0.14 -4.02 5.07
C GLN A 114 1.55 -4.62 5.12
N ALA A 115 2.26 -4.47 4.01
CA ALA A 115 3.67 -4.83 3.89
C ALA A 115 4.42 -3.68 3.21
N ARG A 116 5.49 -3.18 3.84
CA ARG A 116 6.25 -2.04 3.31
C ARG A 116 7.75 -2.34 3.34
N ILE A 117 8.39 -2.13 2.19
CA ILE A 117 9.85 -2.22 2.05
C ILE A 117 10.52 -1.01 2.72
N MET A 118 11.67 -1.23 3.34
CA MET A 118 12.49 -0.15 3.87
C MET A 118 13.16 0.59 2.69
N PRO A 119 12.99 1.91 2.55
CA PRO A 119 13.54 2.66 1.40
C PRO A 119 15.07 2.57 1.27
N ALA A 120 15.79 2.57 2.40
CA ALA A 120 17.25 2.50 2.41
C ALA A 120 17.81 1.07 2.17
N ASN A 121 17.02 0.03 2.42
CA ASN A 121 17.40 -1.36 2.18
C ASN A 121 16.18 -2.19 1.77
N CYS A 122 16.00 -2.37 0.47
CA CYS A 122 14.84 -3.06 -0.10
C CYS A 122 14.76 -4.55 0.24
N ASN A 123 15.77 -5.13 0.88
CA ASN A 123 15.70 -6.49 1.41
C ASN A 123 14.96 -6.59 2.75
N LEU A 124 14.73 -5.47 3.44
CA LEU A 124 13.99 -5.44 4.70
C LEU A 124 12.55 -5.04 4.45
N VAL A 125 11.61 -5.87 4.92
CA VAL A 125 10.17 -5.66 4.79
C VAL A 125 9.54 -5.67 6.16
N ALA A 126 8.83 -4.59 6.50
CA ALA A 126 7.94 -4.57 7.66
C ALA A 126 6.57 -5.12 7.25
N ILE A 127 6.01 -5.99 8.07
CA ILE A 127 4.66 -6.53 7.90
C ILE A 127 3.84 -6.25 9.16
N VAL A 128 2.55 -5.98 8.96
CA VAL A 128 1.54 -5.88 10.03
C VAL A 128 0.41 -6.86 9.73
N SER A 129 -0.01 -7.61 10.75
CA SER A 129 -1.03 -8.65 10.58
C SER A 129 -2.14 -8.60 11.61
N SER A 130 -3.22 -9.33 11.31
CA SER A 130 -4.43 -9.45 12.11
C SER A 130 -4.24 -10.12 13.46
N THR A 131 -3.12 -10.80 13.70
CA THR A 131 -2.78 -11.38 15.02
C THR A 131 -2.16 -10.33 15.97
N GLY A 132 -1.92 -9.11 15.48
CA GLY A 132 -1.17 -8.09 16.21
C GLY A 132 0.35 -8.29 16.13
N GLU A 133 0.81 -9.38 15.52
CA GLU A 133 2.22 -9.59 15.22
C GLU A 133 2.63 -8.61 14.12
N SER A 134 3.50 -7.67 14.48
CA SER A 134 4.24 -6.90 13.48
C SER A 134 5.65 -7.47 13.43
N ALA A 135 6.17 -7.67 12.23
CA ALA A 135 7.46 -8.33 12.06
C ALA A 135 8.31 -7.64 11.00
N LEU A 136 9.63 -7.71 11.22
CA LEU A 136 10.61 -7.40 10.20
C LEU A 136 11.06 -8.70 9.55
N LEU A 137 11.06 -8.71 8.23
CA LEU A 137 11.52 -9.82 7.40
C LEU A 137 12.73 -9.37 6.58
N ASP A 138 13.81 -10.13 6.66
CA ASP A 138 14.96 -9.99 5.79
C ASP A 138 14.87 -10.98 4.64
N LEU A 139 14.53 -10.47 3.45
CA LEU A 139 14.33 -11.26 2.23
C LEU A 139 15.58 -12.06 1.84
N THR A 140 16.79 -11.67 2.26
CA THR A 140 18.01 -12.42 1.95
C THR A 140 18.11 -13.74 2.70
N LYS A 141 17.39 -13.87 3.82
CA LYS A 141 17.41 -15.06 4.68
C LYS A 141 16.42 -16.14 4.26
N PHE A 142 15.52 -15.83 3.34
CA PHE A 142 14.50 -16.77 2.88
C PHE A 142 14.85 -17.29 1.48
N PRO A 143 14.86 -18.61 1.25
CA PRO A 143 15.14 -19.18 -0.05
C PRO A 143 14.10 -18.78 -1.11
N TYR A 144 14.53 -18.75 -2.38
CA TYR A 144 13.70 -18.50 -3.57
C TYR A 144 12.63 -19.60 -3.80
N GLN A 145 12.77 -20.74 -3.13
CA GLN A 145 11.78 -21.82 -3.11
C GLN A 145 11.32 -22.04 -1.66
N PRO A 146 10.03 -22.39 -1.43
CA PRO A 146 9.51 -22.55 -0.08
C PRO A 146 10.19 -23.72 0.63
N VAL A 147 10.84 -23.44 1.76
CA VAL A 147 11.30 -24.45 2.72
C VAL A 147 10.61 -24.13 4.06
N ALA A 148 10.25 -25.17 4.80
CA ALA A 148 9.31 -25.16 5.92
C ALA A 148 9.61 -24.15 7.06
N ASP A 149 8.51 -23.84 7.76
CA ASP A 149 8.25 -23.06 8.98
C ASP A 149 8.77 -21.61 9.10
N TYR A 150 7.81 -20.72 9.35
CA TYR A 150 7.97 -19.28 9.58
C TYR A 150 8.79 -18.99 10.83
N VAL A 151 9.88 -18.23 10.68
CA VAL A 151 10.54 -17.56 11.81
C VAL A 151 10.77 -16.10 11.42
N PRO A 152 10.07 -15.12 12.03
CA PRO A 152 10.29 -13.71 11.74
C PRO A 152 11.73 -13.31 12.10
N THR A 153 12.32 -12.35 11.38
CA THR A 153 13.68 -11.87 11.69
C THR A 153 13.68 -11.05 12.98
N ILE A 154 12.66 -10.21 13.16
CA ILE A 154 12.38 -9.47 14.40
C ILE A 154 10.86 -9.46 14.59
N SER A 155 10.39 -9.69 15.81
CA SER A 155 9.00 -9.44 16.20
C SER A 155 8.91 -8.12 16.96
N PHE A 156 8.12 -7.18 16.46
CA PHE A 156 7.87 -5.92 17.17
C PHE A 156 6.80 -6.16 18.24
N VAL A 157 7.11 -5.79 19.48
CA VAL A 157 6.22 -5.99 20.63
C VAL A 157 5.64 -4.62 21.02
N PRO A 158 4.31 -4.50 21.27
CA PRO A 158 3.70 -3.26 21.74
C PRO A 158 4.21 -2.85 23.13
N ALA A 159 4.15 -1.55 23.45
CA ALA A 159 4.68 -1.01 24.71
C ALA A 159 4.09 -1.67 25.97
N ASP A 160 2.81 -2.02 25.94
CA ASP A 160 2.09 -2.63 27.07
C ASP A 160 2.47 -4.09 27.36
N ARG A 161 3.29 -4.74 26.52
CA ARG A 161 3.49 -6.21 26.51
C ARG A 161 4.91 -6.67 26.89
N ASN A 162 5.61 -5.93 27.74
CA ASN A 162 6.99 -6.20 28.17
C ASN A 162 7.24 -7.51 28.99
N SER A 163 6.32 -8.47 29.02
CA SER A 163 6.52 -9.78 29.64
C SER A 163 6.46 -10.91 28.60
N THR A 164 7.63 -11.33 28.14
CA THR A 164 7.85 -12.45 27.20
C THR A 164 7.25 -13.81 27.65
N ASN A 165 6.81 -13.94 28.91
CA ASN A 165 6.18 -15.15 29.44
C ASN A 165 4.63 -15.15 29.36
N ALA A 166 3.98 -14.02 29.09
CA ALA A 166 2.52 -13.96 28.97
C ALA A 166 2.02 -14.48 27.62
N ILE A 167 2.86 -14.39 26.57
CA ILE A 167 2.49 -14.74 25.20
C ILE A 167 2.11 -16.24 25.08
N MET A 168 2.83 -17.16 25.71
CA MET A 168 2.54 -18.60 25.56
C MET A 168 1.37 -19.10 26.42
N ASP A 169 1.06 -18.44 27.54
CA ASP A 169 -0.03 -18.86 28.43
C ASP A 169 -1.35 -18.10 28.18
N GLU A 170 -1.33 -16.88 27.63
CA GLU A 170 -2.56 -16.15 27.26
C GLU A 170 -3.15 -16.57 25.90
N ILE A 171 -2.35 -17.15 24.99
CA ILE A 171 -2.87 -17.77 23.74
C ILE A 171 -3.87 -18.91 24.04
N LYS A 172 -3.88 -19.45 25.27
CA LYS A 172 -4.82 -20.51 25.70
C LYS A 172 -6.14 -19.98 26.26
N SER A 173 -6.31 -18.67 26.47
CA SER A 173 -7.54 -18.11 27.05
C SER A 173 -8.38 -17.39 25.99
N GLU A 174 -9.60 -17.91 25.77
CA GLU A 174 -10.60 -17.51 24.77
C GLU A 174 -11.22 -16.11 24.95
N VAL A 175 -10.50 -15.14 25.54
CA VAL A 175 -10.97 -13.75 25.69
C VAL A 175 -9.91 -12.80 25.15
N VAL A 176 -9.71 -12.86 23.83
CA VAL A 176 -8.88 -11.92 23.08
C VAL A 176 -9.63 -10.60 22.96
N THR A 177 -9.22 -9.56 23.70
CA THR A 177 -9.52 -8.19 23.27
C THR A 177 -8.61 -7.89 22.08
N SER A 178 -9.22 -7.79 20.90
CA SER A 178 -8.63 -7.73 19.54
C SER A 178 -7.61 -6.61 19.33
N TYR A 179 -6.38 -6.81 19.77
CA TYR A 179 -5.24 -5.97 19.37
C TYR A 179 -4.83 -6.37 17.95
N GLN A 180 -4.91 -5.46 16.99
CA GLN A 180 -4.51 -5.69 15.60
C GLN A 180 -3.62 -4.54 15.13
N SER A 181 -2.48 -4.85 14.53
CA SER A 181 -1.62 -3.86 13.88
C SER A 181 -2.18 -3.64 12.47
N VAL A 182 -2.55 -2.41 12.13
CA VAL A 182 -3.37 -2.11 10.95
C VAL A 182 -2.51 -1.55 9.81
N CYS A 183 -1.64 -0.61 10.14
CA CYS A 183 -0.83 0.12 9.17
C CYS A 183 0.61 0.32 9.64
N CYS A 184 1.54 0.52 8.70
CA CYS A 184 2.94 0.79 8.97
C CYS A 184 3.59 1.70 7.92
N SER A 185 4.57 2.48 8.35
CA SER A 185 5.32 3.38 7.47
C SER A 185 6.77 3.50 7.88
N TRP A 186 7.67 3.36 6.91
CA TRP A 186 9.09 3.62 7.07
C TRP A 186 9.40 5.09 6.86
N SER A 187 10.33 5.63 7.65
CA SER A 187 10.89 6.95 7.35
C SER A 187 11.82 6.85 6.13
N PRO A 188 11.56 7.61 5.05
CA PRO A 188 12.46 7.65 3.91
C PRO A 188 13.73 8.47 4.18
N VAL A 189 13.73 9.29 5.23
CA VAL A 189 14.85 10.18 5.60
C VAL A 189 15.66 9.60 6.77
N ASN A 190 14.99 9.08 7.79
CA ASN A 190 15.63 8.48 8.95
C ASN A 190 15.74 6.97 8.76
N GLU A 191 16.89 6.52 8.26
CA GLU A 191 17.18 5.10 8.05
C GLU A 191 16.90 4.25 9.31
N GLY A 192 16.03 3.26 9.17
CA GLY A 192 15.71 2.29 10.23
C GLY A 192 14.54 2.70 11.14
N LEU A 193 13.99 3.91 10.97
CA LEU A 193 12.84 4.38 11.72
C LEU A 193 11.53 3.87 11.09
N LEU A 194 10.71 3.20 11.90
CA LEU A 194 9.43 2.58 11.51
C LEU A 194 8.33 3.02 12.48
N ALA A 195 7.16 3.36 11.96
CA ALA A 195 5.96 3.62 12.74
C ALA A 195 4.90 2.58 12.41
N ILE A 196 4.21 2.08 13.44
CA ILE A 196 3.14 1.08 13.32
C ILE A 196 1.92 1.60 14.09
N GLY A 197 0.76 1.57 13.45
CA GLY A 197 -0.54 1.92 14.03
C GLY A 197 -1.38 0.70 14.30
N ASN A 198 -2.26 0.78 15.29
CA ASN A 198 -3.12 -0.33 15.67
C ASN A 198 -4.60 0.07 15.87
N SER A 199 -5.42 -0.97 16.04
CA SER A 199 -6.87 -0.88 16.28
C SER A 199 -7.28 -0.23 17.61
N ARG A 200 -6.32 0.06 18.49
CA ARG A 200 -6.55 0.69 19.79
C ARG A 200 -6.16 2.17 19.83
N GLY A 201 -5.76 2.74 18.69
CA GLY A 201 -5.36 4.15 18.63
C GLY A 201 -3.95 4.41 19.12
N GLU A 202 -3.09 3.40 19.11
CA GLU A 202 -1.70 3.56 19.51
C GLU A 202 -0.80 3.52 18.26
N VAL A 203 0.10 4.51 18.17
CA VAL A 203 1.17 4.60 17.19
C VAL A 203 2.50 4.32 17.89
N SER A 204 3.06 3.15 17.63
CA SER A 204 4.36 2.71 18.15
C SER A 204 5.47 3.04 17.16
N ILE A 205 6.56 3.65 17.64
CA ILE A 205 7.71 4.06 16.84
C ILE A 205 8.91 3.20 17.23
N TYR A 206 9.61 2.65 16.25
CA TYR A 206 10.75 1.75 16.40
C TYR A 206 11.97 2.30 15.65
N ASP A 207 13.14 2.20 16.26
CA ASP A 207 14.43 2.50 15.60
C ASP A 207 15.26 1.22 15.51
N ILE A 208 15.29 0.65 14.30
CA ILE A 208 15.98 -0.62 14.06
C ILE A 208 17.49 -0.43 14.03
N LYS A 209 17.99 0.76 13.66
CA LYS A 209 19.43 0.96 13.53
C LYS A 209 20.10 1.03 14.90
N THR A 210 19.44 1.63 15.88
CA THR A 210 19.98 1.80 17.24
C THR A 210 19.68 0.60 18.15
N GLU A 211 18.48 0.01 18.05
CA GLU A 211 18.02 -1.02 18.98
C GLU A 211 18.20 -2.46 18.47
N TYR A 212 18.68 -2.65 17.23
CA TYR A 212 18.88 -4.00 16.71
C TYR A 212 20.02 -4.73 17.41
N ASP A 213 19.65 -5.78 18.14
CA ASP A 213 20.55 -6.74 18.75
C ASP A 213 20.33 -8.10 18.09
N HIS A 214 21.35 -8.64 17.41
CA HIS A 214 21.31 -9.98 16.79
C HIS A 214 20.94 -11.11 17.76
N LYS A 215 21.06 -10.88 19.07
CA LYS A 215 20.70 -11.84 20.12
C LYS A 215 19.23 -11.73 20.56
N LYS A 216 18.52 -10.66 20.19
CA LYS A 216 17.13 -10.42 20.56
C LYS A 216 16.22 -10.68 19.35
N SER A 217 15.23 -11.53 19.55
CA SER A 217 14.17 -11.79 18.56
C SER A 217 12.99 -10.81 18.65
N SER A 218 13.01 -9.91 19.63
CA SER A 218 11.94 -8.92 19.87
C SER A 218 12.47 -7.52 20.13
N MET A 219 11.69 -6.51 19.72
CA MET A 219 12.01 -5.09 19.87
C MET A 219 10.82 -4.32 20.47
N ALA A 220 11.11 -3.49 21.48
CA ALA A 220 10.14 -2.59 22.08
C ALA A 220 10.17 -1.22 21.38
N PRO A 221 9.07 -0.45 21.39
CA PRO A 221 9.04 0.87 20.77
C PRO A 221 9.91 1.86 21.55
N ILE A 222 10.55 2.79 20.83
CA ILE A 222 11.26 3.93 21.41
C ILE A 222 10.28 4.98 21.93
N ASN A 223 9.12 5.11 21.30
CA ASN A 223 8.04 6.01 21.67
C ASN A 223 6.69 5.45 21.28
N THR A 224 5.69 5.91 22.00
CA THR A 224 4.30 5.57 21.75
C THR A 224 3.45 6.84 21.83
N ILE A 225 2.59 7.04 20.83
CA ILE A 225 1.57 8.09 20.80
C ILE A 225 0.21 7.40 20.91
N THR A 226 -0.69 7.91 21.73
CA THR A 226 -2.03 7.33 21.93
C THR A 226 -3.14 8.32 21.64
N VAL A 227 -4.18 7.84 20.96
CA VAL A 227 -5.44 8.52 20.66
C VAL A 227 -6.62 7.61 21.00
N ASP A 228 -7.85 8.12 20.90
CA ASP A 228 -9.06 7.48 21.44
C ASP A 228 -9.80 6.53 20.49
N ARG A 229 -9.31 6.36 19.26
CA ARG A 229 -9.87 5.43 18.25
C ARG A 229 -8.77 4.83 17.38
N GLU A 230 -9.12 3.77 16.65
CA GLU A 230 -8.25 3.07 15.70
C GLU A 230 -7.51 4.01 14.75
N ILE A 231 -6.26 3.67 14.44
CA ILE A 231 -5.46 4.34 13.42
C ILE A 231 -5.77 3.72 12.06
N SER A 232 -6.23 4.53 11.12
CA SER A 232 -6.59 4.05 9.78
C SER A 232 -5.38 4.04 8.84
N ASP A 233 -4.53 5.08 8.87
CA ASP A 233 -3.32 5.15 8.04
C ASP A 233 -2.23 6.01 8.68
N ILE A 234 -0.97 5.75 8.32
CA ILE A 234 0.23 6.41 8.83
C ILE A 234 1.22 6.64 7.68
N GLN A 235 1.82 7.83 7.62
CA GLN A 235 2.94 8.05 6.72
C GLN A 235 3.98 9.02 7.29
N PHE A 236 5.25 8.62 7.25
CA PHE A 236 6.36 9.56 7.45
C PHE A 236 6.46 10.55 6.29
N HIS A 237 6.84 11.77 6.61
CA HIS A 237 7.06 12.80 5.62
C HIS A 237 8.26 12.42 4.70
N PRO A 238 8.14 12.60 3.37
CA PRO A 238 9.16 12.15 2.40
C PRO A 238 10.53 12.83 2.51
N ARG A 239 10.57 14.12 2.89
CA ARG A 239 11.81 14.91 2.98
C ARG A 239 12.15 15.52 4.33
N ARG A 240 11.18 15.74 5.22
CA ARG A 240 11.41 16.29 6.57
C ARG A 240 11.67 15.15 7.55
N PRO A 241 12.86 15.09 8.18
CA PRO A 241 13.19 14.03 9.12
C PRO A 241 12.30 14.12 10.36
N GLY A 242 11.85 12.97 10.86
CA GLY A 242 11.05 12.85 12.08
C GLY A 242 9.62 13.39 12.00
N THR A 243 9.16 13.94 10.87
CA THR A 243 7.75 14.35 10.73
C THR A 243 6.89 13.14 10.36
N LEU A 244 5.84 12.89 11.13
CA LEU A 244 4.92 11.76 10.99
C LEU A 244 3.49 12.29 10.92
N ALA A 245 2.72 11.89 9.90
CA ALA A 245 1.27 12.08 9.90
C ALA A 245 0.57 10.75 10.11
N PHE A 246 -0.58 10.80 10.78
CA PHE A 246 -1.50 9.69 10.87
C PHE A 246 -2.93 10.17 10.97
N VAL A 247 -3.86 9.31 10.58
CA VAL A 247 -5.30 9.57 10.64
C VAL A 247 -5.99 8.51 11.47
N SER A 248 -7.07 8.89 12.14
CA SER A 248 -7.81 8.01 13.04
C SER A 248 -9.31 8.08 12.80
N GLU A 249 -10.02 6.98 13.12
CA GLU A 249 -11.48 6.91 13.06
C GLU A 249 -12.19 7.89 14.00
N ASN A 250 -11.46 8.58 14.89
CA ASN A 250 -11.98 9.70 15.68
C ASN A 250 -12.23 10.98 14.84
N LEU A 251 -12.19 10.88 13.51
CA LEU A 251 -12.39 11.96 12.54
C LEU A 251 -11.23 12.97 12.52
N LYS A 252 -10.05 12.63 13.01
CA LYS A 252 -8.92 13.57 13.09
C LYS A 252 -7.70 13.15 12.28
N LEU A 253 -7.04 14.17 11.75
CA LEU A 253 -5.69 14.13 11.20
C LEU A 253 -4.71 14.68 12.24
N TYR A 254 -3.64 13.94 12.48
CA TYR A 254 -2.56 14.32 13.37
C TYR A 254 -1.24 14.43 12.61
N VAL A 255 -0.46 15.47 12.90
CA VAL A 255 0.92 15.60 12.45
C VAL A 255 1.83 15.82 13.66
N TYR A 256 2.80 14.94 13.83
CA TYR A 256 3.79 14.98 14.90
C TYR A 256 5.20 15.24 14.36
N GLN A 257 6.02 15.94 15.13
CA GLN A 257 7.46 16.03 14.94
C GLN A 257 8.17 15.21 16.00
N LEU A 258 9.03 14.30 15.57
CA LEU A 258 9.98 13.59 16.42
C LEU A 258 11.26 14.41 16.50
N SER A 259 11.54 14.94 17.69
CA SER A 259 12.76 15.69 17.98
C SER A 259 13.51 14.99 19.10
N GLN A 260 14.76 14.58 18.86
CA GLN A 260 15.58 13.85 19.84
C GLN A 260 14.90 12.60 20.43
N GLY A 261 14.00 11.97 19.66
CA GLY A 261 13.25 10.81 20.14
C GLY A 261 12.11 11.18 21.09
N GLU A 262 11.57 12.39 21.07
CA GLU A 262 10.29 12.71 21.71
C GLU A 262 9.25 13.20 20.68
N PRO A 263 8.03 12.65 20.67
CA PRO A 263 6.95 13.09 19.79
C PRO A 263 6.30 14.37 20.30
N SER A 264 6.20 15.37 19.42
CA SER A 264 5.50 16.64 19.68
C SER A 264 4.40 16.88 18.65
N LEU A 265 3.18 17.17 19.11
CA LEU A 265 2.04 17.45 18.24
C LEU A 265 2.23 18.82 17.55
N ILE A 266 2.13 18.85 16.23
CA ILE A 266 2.20 20.08 15.41
C ILE A 266 0.79 20.48 14.94
N ILE A 267 0.02 19.52 14.43
CA ILE A 267 -1.28 19.75 13.81
C ILE A 267 -2.27 18.71 14.34
N GLU A 268 -3.43 19.20 14.78
CA GLU A 268 -4.64 18.41 14.98
C GLU A 268 -5.76 19.06 14.16
N HIS A 269 -6.29 18.35 13.18
CA HIS A 269 -7.37 18.84 12.31
C HIS A 269 -8.56 17.87 12.34
N SER A 270 -9.78 18.41 12.33
CA SER A 270 -11.01 17.60 12.30
C SER A 270 -11.56 17.50 10.87
N CYS A 271 -11.67 16.29 10.35
CA CYS A 271 -12.19 15.99 9.01
C CYS A 271 -13.72 15.95 8.99
N SER A 272 -14.31 16.14 7.81
CA SER A 272 -15.76 16.09 7.60
C SER A 272 -16.37 14.68 7.67
N SER A 273 -15.56 13.65 7.42
CA SER A 273 -15.87 12.22 7.56
C SER A 273 -14.63 11.47 8.05
N ALA A 274 -14.78 10.19 8.42
CA ALA A 274 -13.68 9.39 8.93
C ALA A 274 -12.55 9.28 7.89
N PRO A 275 -11.34 9.79 8.18
CA PRO A 275 -10.21 9.69 7.27
C PRO A 275 -9.71 8.24 7.22
N SER A 276 -9.54 7.71 6.01
CA SER A 276 -9.22 6.29 5.77
C SER A 276 -7.85 6.08 5.13
N ALA A 277 -7.33 7.06 4.39
CA ALA A 277 -6.01 6.99 3.74
C ALA A 277 -5.35 8.37 3.74
N LEU A 278 -4.02 8.44 3.75
CA LEU A 278 -3.28 9.69 3.67
C LEU A 278 -2.03 9.55 2.79
N ALA A 279 -1.68 10.62 2.07
CA ALA A 279 -0.49 10.64 1.23
C ALA A 279 0.17 12.02 1.16
N TRP A 280 1.43 12.11 1.61
CA TRP A 280 2.30 13.28 1.47
C TRP A 280 2.73 13.48 0.02
N ASN A 281 2.75 14.72 -0.43
CA ASN A 281 3.34 15.05 -1.71
C ASN A 281 4.88 14.86 -1.65
N PRO A 282 5.49 14.08 -2.56
CA PRO A 282 6.93 13.78 -2.51
C PRO A 282 7.82 14.98 -2.83
N ALA A 283 7.30 15.97 -3.56
CA ALA A 283 8.05 17.12 -4.06
C ALA A 283 7.66 18.45 -3.40
N ASN A 284 6.55 18.53 -2.66
CA ASN A 284 6.14 19.70 -1.89
C ASN A 284 5.93 19.34 -0.41
N ASP A 285 6.72 19.96 0.48
CA ASP A 285 6.75 19.63 1.91
C ASP A 285 5.48 20.08 2.68
N SER A 286 4.60 20.82 2.02
CA SER A 286 3.44 21.40 2.68
C SER A 286 2.14 20.79 2.19
N LEU A 287 2.19 19.96 1.14
CA LEU A 287 0.99 19.39 0.54
C LEU A 287 0.80 17.94 0.95
N MET A 288 -0.44 17.61 1.28
CA MET A 288 -0.87 16.26 1.60
C MET A 288 -2.31 16.08 1.13
N VAL A 289 -2.66 14.87 0.72
CA VAL A 289 -4.04 14.48 0.43
C VAL A 289 -4.50 13.47 1.47
N VAL A 290 -5.73 13.63 1.94
CA VAL A 290 -6.40 12.68 2.84
C VAL A 290 -7.66 12.18 2.13
N GLY A 291 -7.81 10.86 2.06
CA GLY A 291 -9.02 10.20 1.59
C GLY A 291 -9.96 9.93 2.76
N LEU A 292 -11.24 10.09 2.50
CA LEU A 292 -12.29 9.90 3.50
C LEU A 292 -13.12 8.65 3.20
N SER A 293 -13.78 8.14 4.24
CA SER A 293 -14.77 7.06 4.13
C SER A 293 -16.01 7.45 3.30
N SER A 294 -16.24 8.75 3.09
CA SER A 294 -17.30 9.25 2.20
C SER A 294 -16.95 9.17 0.71
N GLY A 295 -15.69 8.86 0.36
CA GLY A 295 -15.18 8.92 -1.02
C GLY A 295 -14.57 10.26 -1.42
N ASP A 296 -14.68 11.30 -0.58
CA ASP A 296 -14.03 12.58 -0.85
C ASP A 296 -12.51 12.50 -0.61
N LEU A 297 -11.74 13.21 -1.44
CA LEU A 297 -10.29 13.40 -1.27
C LEU A 297 -10.03 14.87 -0.94
N VAL A 298 -9.41 15.16 0.19
CA VAL A 298 -9.16 16.53 0.66
C VAL A 298 -7.68 16.85 0.55
N LEU A 299 -7.34 17.90 -0.18
CA LEU A 299 -5.98 18.44 -0.32
C LEU A 299 -5.73 19.52 0.72
N PHE A 300 -4.66 19.37 1.48
CA PHE A 300 -4.28 20.24 2.59
C PHE A 300 -2.98 21.02 2.30
N ASP A 301 -2.93 22.25 2.80
CA ASP A 301 -1.70 23.02 3.01
C ASP A 301 -1.35 23.08 4.51
N LEU A 302 -0.23 22.47 4.87
CA LEU A 302 0.17 22.27 6.26
C LEU A 302 0.99 23.43 6.84
N ARG A 303 1.22 24.52 6.10
CA ARG A 303 1.99 25.69 6.59
C ARG A 303 1.26 26.50 7.65
N HIS A 304 -0.07 26.51 7.62
CA HIS A 304 -0.92 27.35 8.46
C HIS A 304 -2.08 26.55 9.04
N GLU A 305 -1.80 25.62 9.96
CA GLU A 305 -2.84 24.84 10.66
C GLU A 305 -3.70 23.95 9.72
N ALA A 306 -3.08 23.32 8.71
CA ALA A 306 -3.75 22.41 7.77
C ALA A 306 -4.98 23.03 7.07
N VAL A 307 -4.76 24.08 6.29
CA VAL A 307 -5.83 24.69 5.48
C VAL A 307 -6.29 23.71 4.41
N GLU A 308 -7.59 23.42 4.36
CA GLU A 308 -8.22 22.70 3.26
C GLU A 308 -8.18 23.56 1.99
N ILE A 309 -7.40 23.14 1.00
CA ILE A 309 -7.27 23.84 -0.28
C ILE A 309 -8.45 23.48 -1.19
N TYR A 310 -8.74 22.19 -1.30
CA TYR A 310 -9.75 21.67 -2.21
C TYR A 310 -10.22 20.28 -1.79
N SER A 311 -11.48 19.96 -2.08
CA SER A 311 -12.08 18.63 -1.87
C SER A 311 -12.51 18.07 -3.22
N PHE A 312 -11.78 17.06 -3.70
CA PHE A 312 -12.11 16.34 -4.93
C PHE A 312 -13.23 15.35 -4.66
N LYS A 313 -14.34 15.55 -5.36
CA LYS A 313 -15.50 14.66 -5.31
C LYS A 313 -15.52 13.79 -6.54
N GLY A 314 -15.49 12.47 -6.37
CA GLY A 314 -15.67 11.58 -7.50
C GLY A 314 -15.55 10.10 -7.24
N HIS A 315 -15.11 9.65 -6.06
CA HIS A 315 -15.40 8.28 -5.63
C HIS A 315 -16.79 8.21 -5.00
N ASP A 316 -17.45 7.07 -5.16
CA ASP A 316 -18.79 6.82 -4.64
C ASP A 316 -18.79 6.00 -3.34
N ASP A 317 -17.61 5.64 -2.84
CA ASP A 317 -17.39 4.83 -1.63
C ASP A 317 -16.01 5.14 -1.02
N MET A 318 -15.73 4.57 0.15
CA MET A 318 -14.51 4.78 0.94
C MET A 318 -13.23 4.72 0.11
N VAL A 319 -12.37 5.72 0.27
CA VAL A 319 -11.02 5.72 -0.30
C VAL A 319 -10.15 4.75 0.51
N THR A 320 -9.52 3.78 -0.13
CA THR A 320 -8.76 2.71 0.52
C THR A 320 -7.25 2.95 0.51
N SER A 321 -6.73 3.58 -0.54
CA SER A 321 -5.30 3.88 -0.68
C SER A 321 -5.07 5.08 -1.59
N ILE A 322 -4.00 5.82 -1.36
CA ILE A 322 -3.61 7.01 -2.13
C ILE A 322 -2.10 6.97 -2.33
N ASP A 323 -1.64 7.23 -3.55
CA ASP A 323 -0.22 7.33 -3.83
C ASP A 323 0.09 8.47 -4.81
N TRP A 324 1.15 9.22 -4.53
CA TRP A 324 1.61 10.31 -5.38
C TRP A 324 2.61 9.80 -6.40
N ASN A 325 2.52 10.34 -7.61
CA ASN A 325 3.53 10.06 -8.62
C ASN A 325 4.84 10.76 -8.25
N THR A 326 5.93 9.99 -8.13
CA THR A 326 7.25 10.52 -7.75
C THR A 326 7.93 11.33 -8.87
N HIS A 327 7.52 11.12 -10.12
CA HIS A 327 8.05 11.81 -11.31
C HIS A 327 7.23 13.05 -11.69
N HIS A 328 5.92 13.03 -11.40
CA HIS A 328 4.98 14.11 -11.70
C HIS A 328 4.31 14.62 -10.42
N PRO A 329 4.89 15.63 -9.74
CA PRO A 329 4.45 16.12 -8.43
C PRO A 329 3.00 16.58 -8.30
N SER A 330 2.32 16.92 -9.39
CA SER A 330 0.91 17.31 -9.37
C SER A 330 -0.04 16.12 -9.43
N ILE A 331 0.46 14.94 -9.76
CA ILE A 331 -0.34 13.76 -10.09
C ILE A 331 -0.37 12.80 -8.91
N PHE A 332 -1.56 12.34 -8.56
CA PHE A 332 -1.75 11.27 -7.58
C PHE A 332 -2.83 10.31 -8.05
N VAL A 333 -2.81 9.09 -7.52
CA VAL A 333 -3.82 8.06 -7.73
C VAL A 333 -4.54 7.80 -6.40
N SER A 334 -5.83 7.51 -6.47
CA SER A 334 -6.61 6.99 -5.36
C SER A 334 -7.26 5.66 -5.76
N ALA A 335 -7.35 4.74 -4.82
CA ALA A 335 -8.14 3.51 -4.88
C ALA A 335 -9.33 3.63 -3.94
N SER A 336 -10.43 2.93 -4.26
CA SER A 336 -11.66 2.98 -3.47
C SER A 336 -12.40 1.65 -3.46
N ALA A 337 -13.22 1.49 -2.43
CA ALA A 337 -14.23 0.43 -2.34
C ALA A 337 -15.27 0.49 -3.48
N ASP A 338 -15.38 1.61 -4.20
CA ASP A 338 -16.23 1.78 -5.39
C ASP A 338 -15.77 0.96 -6.62
N ARG A 339 -14.70 0.17 -6.44
CA ARG A 339 -14.10 -0.76 -7.43
C ARG A 339 -13.34 -0.04 -8.53
N THR A 340 -12.95 1.21 -8.30
CA THR A 340 -12.18 2.00 -9.26
C THR A 340 -10.88 2.53 -8.65
N THR A 341 -9.91 2.78 -9.52
CA THR A 341 -8.83 3.72 -9.21
C THR A 341 -8.98 4.96 -10.09
N LYS A 342 -8.62 6.11 -9.54
CA LYS A 342 -8.75 7.40 -10.22
C LYS A 342 -7.43 8.15 -10.16
N ILE A 343 -7.00 8.69 -11.28
CA ILE A 343 -5.80 9.55 -11.36
C ILE A 343 -6.26 11.00 -11.40
N TRP A 344 -5.63 11.83 -10.59
CA TRP A 344 -6.01 13.22 -10.37
C TRP A 344 -4.85 14.15 -10.65
N ASP A 345 -5.19 15.39 -10.99
CA ASP A 345 -4.25 16.50 -11.02
C ASP A 345 -4.59 17.47 -9.90
N ALA A 346 -3.70 17.54 -8.90
CA ALA A 346 -3.87 18.39 -7.74
C ALA A 346 -3.87 19.89 -8.08
N THR A 347 -3.46 20.28 -9.29
CA THR A 347 -3.40 21.68 -9.73
C THR A 347 -4.64 22.15 -10.49
N LYS A 348 -5.48 21.22 -10.97
CA LYS A 348 -6.67 21.57 -11.77
C LYS A 348 -7.85 22.03 -10.90
N PHE A 349 -7.93 21.56 -9.65
CA PHE A 349 -9.03 21.89 -8.72
C PHE A 349 -10.42 21.62 -9.34
N GLU A 350 -10.56 20.44 -9.96
CA GLU A 350 -11.80 20.00 -10.61
C GLU A 350 -12.27 18.66 -10.01
N ASN A 351 -13.59 18.47 -9.92
CA ASN A 351 -14.20 17.19 -9.52
C ASN A 351 -14.25 16.19 -10.68
N LYS A 352 -13.18 16.16 -11.47
CA LYS A 352 -13.03 15.30 -12.64
C LYS A 352 -11.64 14.68 -12.63
N PRO A 353 -11.53 13.36 -12.43
CA PRO A 353 -10.25 12.68 -12.53
C PRO A 353 -9.73 12.76 -13.98
N LEU A 354 -8.42 12.79 -14.14
CA LEU A 354 -7.76 12.64 -15.44
C LEU A 354 -8.06 11.27 -16.07
N PHE A 355 -8.15 10.25 -15.22
CA PHE A 355 -8.31 8.87 -15.64
C PHE A 355 -9.12 8.08 -14.62
N VAL A 356 -9.94 7.14 -15.10
CA VAL A 356 -10.68 6.19 -14.26
C VAL A 356 -10.37 4.78 -14.74
N HIS A 357 -9.73 3.99 -13.89
CA HIS A 357 -9.59 2.55 -14.09
C HIS A 357 -10.81 1.85 -13.49
N ALA A 358 -11.64 1.23 -14.33
CA ALA A 358 -12.85 0.51 -13.92
C ALA A 358 -12.78 -0.99 -14.26
N GLY A 359 -11.56 -1.55 -14.24
CA GLY A 359 -11.33 -2.96 -14.56
C GLY A 359 -11.64 -3.92 -13.42
N HIS A 360 -11.50 -3.49 -12.16
CA HIS A 360 -11.78 -4.34 -11.00
C HIS A 360 -13.28 -4.61 -10.85
N GLN A 361 -13.64 -5.81 -10.40
CA GLN A 361 -15.02 -6.24 -10.18
C GLN A 361 -15.41 -6.20 -8.70
N ALA A 362 -14.43 -6.12 -7.80
CA ALA A 362 -14.58 -5.97 -6.35
C ALA A 362 -13.81 -4.74 -5.81
N PRO A 363 -14.00 -4.37 -4.53
CA PRO A 363 -13.30 -3.26 -3.89
C PRO A 363 -11.79 -3.30 -4.13
N VAL A 364 -11.20 -2.15 -4.49
CA VAL A 364 -9.74 -2.04 -4.65
C VAL A 364 -9.13 -1.83 -3.28
N THR A 365 -8.19 -2.67 -2.89
CA THR A 365 -7.61 -2.70 -1.54
C THR A 365 -6.36 -1.82 -1.43
N ASP A 366 -5.50 -1.82 -2.44
CA ASP A 366 -4.27 -1.02 -2.45
C ASP A 366 -3.85 -0.66 -3.88
N VAL A 367 -3.11 0.44 -4.04
CA VAL A 367 -2.59 0.93 -5.30
C VAL A 367 -1.20 1.54 -5.08
N HIS A 368 -0.29 1.36 -6.04
CA HIS A 368 1.06 1.92 -5.95
C HIS A 368 1.58 2.31 -7.34
N TRP A 369 2.10 3.53 -7.46
CA TRP A 369 2.84 3.98 -8.63
C TRP A 369 4.14 3.21 -8.74
N ASN A 370 4.58 2.97 -9.97
CA ASN A 370 5.89 2.40 -10.20
C ASN A 370 6.96 3.49 -10.04
N PRO A 371 7.88 3.38 -9.06
CA PRO A 371 8.90 4.40 -8.83
C PRO A 371 9.95 4.47 -9.95
N ALA A 372 10.10 3.43 -10.77
CA ALA A 372 11.05 3.39 -11.89
C ALA A 372 10.39 3.74 -13.24
N ARG A 373 9.07 3.59 -13.38
CA ARG A 373 8.32 3.82 -14.62
C ARG A 373 7.16 4.80 -14.39
N PRO A 374 7.31 6.08 -14.78
CA PRO A 374 6.40 7.17 -14.41
C PRO A 374 4.91 6.95 -14.72
N ALA A 375 4.60 6.24 -15.81
CA ALA A 375 3.22 6.04 -16.26
C ALA A 375 2.57 4.75 -15.73
N MET A 376 3.32 3.88 -15.05
CA MET A 376 2.86 2.55 -14.67
C MET A 376 2.40 2.48 -13.23
N LEU A 377 1.31 1.75 -13.01
CA LEU A 377 0.73 1.49 -11.70
C LEU A 377 0.47 0.01 -11.50
N ALA A 378 0.35 -0.40 -10.24
CA ALA A 378 -0.25 -1.67 -9.86
C ALA A 378 -1.40 -1.42 -8.88
N SER A 379 -2.50 -2.14 -9.04
CA SER A 379 -3.61 -2.17 -8.08
C SER A 379 -4.09 -3.59 -7.84
N VAL A 380 -4.53 -3.85 -6.61
CA VAL A 380 -5.06 -5.15 -6.17
C VAL A 380 -6.45 -4.97 -5.61
N ALA A 381 -7.29 -6.00 -5.73
CA ALA A 381 -8.67 -5.98 -5.29
C ALA A 381 -9.07 -7.29 -4.59
N GLU A 382 -10.25 -7.27 -3.96
CA GLU A 382 -10.81 -8.43 -3.24
C GLU A 382 -11.25 -9.58 -4.17
N ASP A 383 -11.33 -9.35 -5.48
CA ASP A 383 -11.67 -10.35 -6.51
C ASP A 383 -10.46 -11.18 -6.97
N ASN A 384 -9.40 -11.20 -6.17
CA ASN A 384 -8.13 -11.85 -6.48
C ASN A 384 -7.37 -11.27 -7.67
N SER A 385 -7.79 -10.13 -8.25
CA SER A 385 -7.10 -9.55 -9.39
C SER A 385 -5.93 -8.66 -8.96
N LEU A 386 -4.81 -8.81 -9.67
CA LEU A 386 -3.72 -7.84 -9.75
C LEU A 386 -3.76 -7.22 -11.15
N HIS A 387 -3.97 -5.92 -11.22
CA HIS A 387 -3.89 -5.15 -12.46
C HIS A 387 -2.61 -4.33 -12.48
N VAL A 388 -1.82 -4.49 -13.54
CA VAL A 388 -0.66 -3.63 -13.85
C VAL A 388 -0.96 -2.89 -15.13
N TYR A 389 -0.96 -1.56 -15.10
CA TYR A 389 -1.40 -0.79 -16.25
C TYR A 389 -0.72 0.57 -16.38
N GLU A 390 -0.71 1.06 -17.61
CA GLU A 390 -0.29 2.39 -18.03
C GLU A 390 -1.45 2.99 -18.84
N PRO A 391 -2.08 4.08 -18.38
CA PRO A 391 -3.08 4.76 -19.19
C PRO A 391 -2.46 5.34 -20.46
N ALA A 392 -3.27 5.51 -21.51
CA ALA A 392 -2.79 6.08 -22.76
C ALA A 392 -2.23 7.50 -22.54
N SER A 393 -1.08 7.79 -23.15
CA SER A 393 -0.39 9.08 -23.06
C SER A 393 -1.29 10.26 -23.45
N ASP A 394 -2.18 10.04 -24.42
CA ASP A 394 -3.10 11.05 -24.93
C ASP A 394 -4.16 11.48 -23.88
N ILE A 395 -4.36 10.68 -22.82
CA ILE A 395 -5.34 10.95 -21.77
C ILE A 395 -4.71 11.75 -20.61
N ILE A 396 -3.57 11.29 -20.10
CA ILE A 396 -2.93 11.87 -18.90
C ILE A 396 -1.97 13.02 -19.24
N GLY A 397 -1.43 13.05 -20.46
CA GLY A 397 -0.70 14.20 -20.99
C GLY A 397 0.74 14.39 -20.50
N PHE A 398 1.40 13.34 -20.00
CA PHE A 398 2.82 13.38 -19.62
C PHE A 398 3.58 12.12 -20.05
#